data_AF-A0A537MKC6-F1
#
_entry.id   AF-A0A537MKC6-F1
#
_cell.length_a   1.000
_cell.length_b   1.000
_cell.length_c   1.000
_cell.angle_alpha   90.00
_cell.angle_beta   90.00
_cell.angle_gamma   90.00
#
_symmetry.space_group_name_H-M   'P 1'
#
loop_
_entity.id
_entity.type
_entity.pdbx_description
1 polymer ?
#
loop_
_entity_poly.entity_id
_entity_poly.type
_entity_poly.pdbx_seq_one_letter_code
_entity_poly.pdbx_strand_id
1 'polypeptide(L)'
;MSRHARVESDTGAGEIEPGKRLIRVGDDRGLSLFERLNHRLHRLAWRTPLHKMRLRGRVPLKLIAVPKDPIAGDKAAGEALLAGRFSHNGTEVPIAELDFATIGLPEDFTAYLHSFAWLRDLSAAATRERGAKIAEGIARKWLAAFAEQISEPAWRADLWGRRVLFWTAYAPYILSSSDLVYRSSLLYTLARGARHLERSADKGPPGLARIAAWSGVIAAALVVQGGPGRLKTGEAGLARAIGAAFHDDGGLVSRSPTEQLAAVEILSQLRAAYAAARRDTPEWLTEALVAAVGALLSVTLGDEALSSWQSGHMASRRRVIAAAEGAGMDAAPLRQARGWGYQRVQARTTVLVLDAAPPPPPRALKGACASTLAFELSDGGDRLIVNCGGAGESHGALPPGLVHALRTTAAHSTLTLGDRNSTAIHDDGSLGKGVGEVELVRDETGGLARIEASHDGYVRRYGLIHERRLNLSSDGRHLSGEDRLFAARRRRHSGPIPFAVRFHLAPAIEVTSTADGQGALLRLKGGVWQFRCRGGQLQAEDSLWIDGVARPHATLQLVITGESPAEGMTISWELKRAS
;
A
#
# COMPACT_ATOMS: atom_id res chain seq x y z
N MET A 1 -18.84 -0.10 -56.40
CA MET A 1 -18.88 0.76 -55.20
C MET A 1 -18.57 -0.11 -53.97
N SER A 2 -17.30 -0.11 -53.57
CA SER A 2 -16.76 -0.86 -52.43
C SER A 2 -16.47 0.13 -51.29
N ARG A 3 -16.88 -0.19 -50.05
CA ARG A 3 -16.57 0.58 -48.84
C ARG A 3 -16.30 -0.36 -47.67
N HIS A 4 -15.08 -0.85 -47.59
CA HIS A 4 -14.44 -1.21 -46.33
C HIS A 4 -13.00 -0.70 -46.39
N ALA A 5 -12.78 0.51 -45.87
CA ALA A 5 -11.45 1.04 -45.64
C ALA A 5 -10.92 0.45 -44.33
N ARG A 6 -9.91 -0.42 -44.43
CA ARG A 6 -9.03 -0.80 -43.32
C ARG A 6 -8.31 0.45 -42.84
N VAL A 7 -8.45 0.76 -41.55
CA VAL A 7 -7.51 1.63 -40.85
C VAL A 7 -6.40 0.71 -40.35
N GLU A 8 -5.24 0.75 -41.00
CA GLU A 8 -4.02 0.11 -40.51
C GLU A 8 -3.55 0.86 -39.27
N SER A 9 -3.52 0.16 -38.13
CA SER A 9 -2.81 0.60 -36.94
C SER A 9 -1.32 0.35 -37.16
N ASP A 10 -0.59 1.42 -37.45
CA ASP A 10 0.87 1.44 -37.46
C ASP A 10 1.38 1.24 -36.02
N THR A 11 1.54 -0.03 -35.62
CA THR A 11 2.30 -0.40 -34.44
C THR A 11 3.78 -0.39 -34.81
N GLY A 12 4.41 0.77 -34.69
CA GLY A 12 5.86 0.90 -34.70
C GLY A 12 6.46 0.08 -33.55
N ALA A 13 6.77 -1.18 -33.81
CA ALA A 13 7.62 -2.02 -32.98
C ALA A 13 9.07 -1.57 -33.20
N GLY A 14 9.47 -0.52 -32.48
CA GLY A 14 10.90 -0.20 -32.35
C GLY A 14 11.59 -1.31 -31.58
N GLU A 15 12.69 -1.82 -32.12
CA GLU A 15 13.59 -2.75 -31.44
C GLU A 15 13.96 -2.19 -30.06
N ILE A 16 13.61 -2.92 -29.00
CA ILE A 16 13.98 -2.59 -27.63
C ILE A 16 15.46 -2.96 -27.47
N GLU A 17 16.34 -1.97 -27.32
CA GLU A 17 17.76 -2.21 -27.00
C GLU A 17 17.90 -3.06 -25.72
N PRO A 18 18.82 -4.04 -25.70
CA PRO A 18 19.01 -4.92 -24.54
C PRO A 18 19.37 -4.10 -23.29
N GLY A 19 18.48 -4.10 -22.30
CA GLY A 19 18.63 -3.36 -21.03
C GLY A 19 17.66 -2.17 -20.87
N LYS A 20 17.01 -1.73 -21.95
CA LYS A 20 15.96 -0.70 -21.92
C LYS A 20 14.59 -1.35 -21.75
N ARG A 21 13.74 -0.79 -20.89
CA ARG A 21 12.40 -1.34 -20.65
C ARG A 21 11.34 -0.26 -20.59
N LEU A 22 10.23 -0.50 -21.27
CA LEU A 22 9.06 0.38 -21.31
C LEU A 22 7.92 -0.20 -20.48
N ILE A 23 7.40 0.56 -19.52
CA ILE A 23 6.21 0.21 -18.72
C ILE A 23 5.08 1.15 -19.16
N ARG A 24 3.96 0.59 -19.62
CA ARG A 24 2.78 1.33 -20.10
C ARG A 24 1.59 1.16 -19.17
N VAL A 25 0.79 2.21 -19.01
CA VAL A 25 -0.53 2.11 -18.37
C VAL A 25 -1.45 1.24 -19.24
N GLY A 26 -2.03 0.19 -18.65
CA GLY A 26 -3.07 -0.61 -19.29
C GLY A 26 -4.38 0.18 -19.45
N ASP A 27 -5.20 -0.19 -20.43
CA ASP A 27 -6.41 0.54 -20.84
C ASP A 27 -7.58 0.35 -19.84
N ASP A 28 -7.39 0.70 -18.57
CA ASP A 28 -8.34 0.44 -17.48
C ASP A 28 -9.04 1.75 -17.07
N ARG A 29 -10.16 2.04 -17.74
CA ARG A 29 -11.06 3.14 -17.38
C ARG A 29 -11.74 2.80 -16.06
N GLY A 30 -11.94 3.76 -15.15
CA GLY A 30 -12.58 3.54 -13.83
C GLY A 30 -13.94 2.79 -13.87
N LEU A 31 -14.50 2.45 -12.70
CA LEU A 31 -15.79 1.74 -12.62
C LEU A 31 -16.88 2.49 -13.41
N SER A 32 -17.54 1.78 -14.34
CA SER A 32 -18.65 2.33 -15.13
C SER A 32 -19.84 2.68 -14.22
N LEU A 33 -20.67 3.63 -14.66
CA LEU A 33 -21.92 3.99 -13.97
C LEU A 33 -22.83 2.77 -13.74
N PHE A 34 -22.85 1.83 -14.70
CA PHE A 34 -23.62 0.61 -14.64
C PHE A 34 -23.10 -0.35 -13.56
N GLU A 35 -21.78 -0.53 -13.44
CA GLU A 35 -21.17 -1.33 -12.37
C GLU A 35 -21.42 -0.73 -10.98
N ARG A 36 -21.30 0.61 -10.84
CA ARG A 36 -21.60 1.30 -9.57
C ARG A 36 -23.07 1.11 -9.16
N LEU A 37 -24.00 1.18 -10.13
CA LEU A 37 -25.42 0.94 -9.90
C LEU A 37 -25.68 -0.53 -9.53
N ASN A 38 -25.03 -1.48 -10.22
CA ASN A 38 -25.16 -2.91 -9.92
C ASN A 38 -24.61 -3.26 -8.53
N HIS A 39 -23.51 -2.66 -8.10
CA HIS A 39 -23.02 -2.79 -6.72
C HIS A 39 -24.04 -2.27 -5.70
N ARG A 40 -24.66 -1.11 -5.94
CA ARG A 40 -25.71 -0.57 -5.05
C ARG A 40 -26.96 -1.46 -5.00
N LEU A 41 -27.42 -1.96 -6.14
CA LEU A 41 -28.56 -2.90 -6.22
C LEU A 41 -28.25 -4.22 -5.51
N HIS A 42 -27.03 -4.74 -5.64
CA HIS A 42 -26.58 -5.92 -4.89
C HIS A 42 -26.55 -5.70 -3.37
N ARG A 43 -26.10 -4.53 -2.90
CA ARG A 43 -26.12 -4.17 -1.48
C ARG A 43 -27.55 -4.14 -0.91
N LEU A 44 -28.49 -3.61 -1.68
CA LEU A 44 -29.91 -3.60 -1.32
C LEU A 44 -30.51 -5.01 -1.31
N ALA A 45 -30.12 -5.87 -2.26
CA ALA A 45 -30.56 -7.25 -2.33
C ALA A 45 -30.17 -8.09 -1.11
N TRP A 46 -29.08 -7.75 -0.41
CA TRP A 46 -28.66 -8.44 0.84
C TRP A 46 -29.61 -8.21 2.02
N ARG A 47 -30.38 -7.10 2.00
CA ARG A 47 -31.36 -6.80 3.06
C ARG A 47 -32.66 -7.60 2.91
N THR A 48 -32.82 -8.37 1.83
CA THR A 48 -34.06 -9.10 1.53
C THR A 48 -34.22 -10.39 2.34
N PRO A 49 -35.47 -10.80 2.66
CA PRO A 49 -35.74 -12.08 3.32
C PRO A 49 -35.24 -13.30 2.54
N LEU A 50 -35.21 -13.22 1.21
CA LEU A 50 -34.72 -14.29 0.32
C LEU A 50 -33.23 -14.55 0.51
N HIS A 51 -32.42 -13.50 0.67
CA HIS A 51 -30.99 -13.66 0.97
C HIS A 51 -30.77 -14.27 2.36
N LYS A 52 -31.54 -13.83 3.37
CA LYS A 52 -31.51 -14.43 4.71
C LYS A 52 -31.86 -15.93 4.68
N MET A 53 -32.87 -16.32 3.90
CA MET A 53 -33.28 -17.71 3.73
C MET A 53 -32.18 -18.57 3.08
N ARG A 54 -31.50 -18.04 2.05
CA ARG A 54 -30.38 -18.71 1.36
C ARG A 54 -29.10 -18.84 2.19
N LEU A 55 -29.01 -18.12 3.30
CA LEU A 55 -27.95 -18.27 4.28
C LEU A 55 -28.29 -19.27 5.38
N ARG A 56 -29.50 -19.85 5.41
CA ARG A 56 -29.81 -20.97 6.32
C ARG A 56 -29.10 -22.25 5.85
N GLY A 57 -28.69 -23.07 6.80
CA GLY A 57 -28.00 -24.33 6.56
C GLY A 57 -27.58 -24.98 7.88
N ARG A 58 -26.99 -26.18 7.83
CA ARG A 58 -26.52 -26.89 9.02
C ARG A 58 -25.63 -25.97 9.89
N VAL A 59 -25.94 -25.92 11.18
CA VAL A 59 -25.19 -25.14 12.16
C VAL A 59 -23.93 -25.93 12.53
N PRO A 60 -22.71 -25.38 12.36
CA PRO A 60 -21.53 -26.05 12.87
C PRO A 60 -21.61 -26.05 14.40
N LEU A 61 -21.37 -27.22 14.99
CA LEU A 61 -21.39 -27.37 16.44
C LEU A 61 -20.04 -26.99 17.07
N LYS A 62 -18.97 -26.97 16.26
CA LYS A 62 -17.61 -26.64 16.70
C LYS A 62 -16.72 -26.17 15.55
N LEU A 63 -15.60 -25.55 15.91
CA LEU A 63 -14.41 -25.49 15.06
C LEU A 63 -13.70 -26.84 15.11
N ILE A 64 -13.18 -27.30 13.97
CA ILE A 64 -12.42 -28.55 13.86
C ILE A 64 -10.92 -28.33 14.11
N ALA A 65 -10.43 -27.10 13.93
CA ALA A 65 -9.09 -26.67 14.26
C ALA A 65 -9.10 -25.19 14.67
N VAL A 66 -8.05 -24.75 15.35
CA VAL A 66 -7.83 -23.34 15.72
C VAL A 66 -6.45 -22.94 15.20
N PRO A 67 -6.37 -22.10 14.15
CA PRO A 67 -5.09 -21.60 13.68
C PRO A 67 -4.41 -20.71 14.71
N LYS A 68 -3.08 -20.68 14.69
CA LYS A 68 -2.30 -19.70 15.44
C LYS A 68 -1.96 -18.57 14.46
N ASP A 69 -2.41 -17.34 14.73
CA ASP A 69 -1.98 -16.18 13.95
C ASP A 69 -0.44 -16.06 14.05
N PRO A 70 0.30 -16.13 12.94
CA PRO A 70 1.75 -16.08 12.97
C PRO A 70 2.28 -14.65 13.12
N ILE A 71 1.42 -13.63 13.00
CA ILE A 71 1.83 -12.22 13.08
C ILE A 71 1.77 -11.75 14.54
N ALA A 72 2.86 -11.16 15.03
CA ALA A 72 2.89 -10.55 16.35
C ALA A 72 1.97 -9.32 16.43
N GLY A 73 1.22 -9.20 17.54
CA GLY A 73 0.32 -8.07 17.79
C GLY A 73 1.01 -6.82 18.35
N ASP A 74 0.26 -5.72 18.38
CA ASP A 74 0.67 -4.51 19.08
C ASP A 74 0.30 -4.58 20.56
N LYS A 75 1.32 -4.76 21.41
CA LYS A 75 1.14 -4.84 22.86
C LYS A 75 0.55 -3.55 23.44
N ALA A 76 0.92 -2.37 22.94
CA ALA A 76 0.43 -1.09 23.46
C ALA A 76 -1.07 -0.92 23.14
N ALA A 77 -1.49 -1.26 21.93
CA ALA A 77 -2.92 -1.28 21.58
C ALA A 77 -3.70 -2.32 22.42
N GLY A 78 -3.09 -3.47 22.70
CA GLY A 78 -3.67 -4.48 23.62
C GLY A 78 -3.82 -3.99 25.06
N GLU A 79 -2.85 -3.24 25.58
CA GLU A 79 -2.90 -2.63 26.91
C GLU A 79 -4.00 -1.57 26.99
N ALA A 80 -4.22 -0.78 25.92
CA ALA A 80 -5.34 0.15 25.83
C ALA A 80 -6.70 -0.57 25.89
N LEU A 81 -6.84 -1.72 25.21
CA LEU A 81 -8.05 -2.55 25.28
C LEU A 81 -8.29 -3.06 26.70
N LEU A 82 -7.24 -3.50 27.39
CA LEU A 82 -7.31 -3.91 28.81
C LEU A 82 -7.71 -2.77 29.74
N ALA A 83 -7.37 -1.53 29.37
CA ALA A 83 -7.77 -0.31 30.05
C ALA A 83 -9.17 0.20 29.64
N GLY A 84 -9.92 -0.56 28.85
CA GLY A 84 -11.30 -0.24 28.50
C GLY A 84 -11.45 0.69 27.29
N ARG A 85 -10.42 0.89 26.46
CA ARG A 85 -10.48 1.77 25.29
C ARG A 85 -9.92 1.10 24.04
N PHE A 86 -10.53 1.36 22.89
CA PHE A 86 -9.89 1.14 21.61
C PHE A 86 -8.95 2.30 21.30
N SER A 87 -7.78 2.01 20.75
CA SER A 87 -6.86 3.00 20.19
C SER A 87 -6.46 2.55 18.79
N HIS A 88 -6.75 3.36 17.79
CA HIS A 88 -6.42 3.06 16.39
C HIS A 88 -6.11 4.35 15.65
N ASN A 89 -4.92 4.44 15.04
CA ASN A 89 -4.51 5.57 14.19
C ASN A 89 -4.75 6.95 14.84
N GLY A 90 -4.44 7.08 16.13
CA GLY A 90 -4.61 8.33 16.89
C GLY A 90 -6.03 8.63 17.36
N THR A 91 -7.03 7.80 17.02
CA THR A 91 -8.39 7.93 17.55
C THR A 91 -8.60 6.94 18.71
N GLU A 92 -9.15 7.43 19.82
CA GLU A 92 -9.52 6.60 20.97
C GLU A 92 -11.03 6.59 21.22
N VAL A 93 -11.57 5.42 21.58
CA VAL A 93 -12.99 5.24 21.88
C VAL A 93 -13.16 4.33 23.10
N PRO A 94 -13.88 4.75 24.15
CA PRO A 94 -14.20 3.87 25.28
C PRO A 94 -15.04 2.66 24.84
N ILE A 95 -14.64 1.47 25.28
CA ILE A 95 -15.37 0.22 24.98
C ILE A 95 -16.80 0.27 25.54
N ALA A 96 -17.00 0.94 26.68
CA ALA A 96 -18.31 1.11 27.30
C ALA A 96 -19.28 1.86 26.36
N GLU A 97 -18.80 2.92 25.71
CA GLU A 97 -19.57 3.80 24.82
C GLU A 97 -19.72 3.26 23.39
N LEU A 98 -18.95 2.21 23.04
CA LEU A 98 -19.05 1.60 21.71
C LEU A 98 -20.44 1.00 21.48
N ASP A 99 -21.16 1.58 20.53
CA ASP A 99 -22.35 1.02 19.88
C ASP A 99 -22.03 0.70 18.41
N PHE A 100 -22.12 -0.58 18.08
CA PHE A 100 -21.89 -1.08 16.72
C PHE A 100 -22.99 -0.66 15.73
N ALA A 101 -24.19 -0.30 16.18
CA ALA A 101 -25.29 0.12 15.31
C ALA A 101 -25.17 1.58 14.85
N THR A 102 -24.52 2.44 15.65
CA THR A 102 -24.36 3.89 15.39
C THR A 102 -22.90 4.31 15.45
N ILE A 103 -22.04 3.65 14.67
CA ILE A 103 -20.62 3.97 14.62
C ILE A 103 -20.44 5.33 13.92
N GLY A 104 -20.18 6.37 14.70
CA GLY A 104 -19.82 7.72 14.24
C GLY A 104 -18.30 7.91 14.09
N LEU A 105 -17.57 6.87 13.69
CA LEU A 105 -16.10 6.85 13.64
C LEU A 105 -15.57 6.94 12.20
N PRO A 106 -14.28 7.31 12.02
CA PRO A 106 -13.62 7.26 10.72
C PRO A 106 -13.73 5.90 10.01
N GLU A 107 -13.63 5.88 8.67
CA GLU A 107 -13.86 4.66 7.87
C GLU A 107 -12.87 3.54 8.19
N ASP A 108 -11.59 3.88 8.38
CA ASP A 108 -10.53 2.95 8.76
C ASP A 108 -10.76 2.35 10.15
N PHE A 109 -11.12 3.17 11.13
CA PHE A 109 -11.40 2.69 12.48
C PHE A 109 -12.65 1.80 12.49
N THR A 110 -13.68 2.18 11.74
CA THR A 110 -14.87 1.34 11.52
C THR A 110 -14.50 -0.01 10.89
N ALA A 111 -13.59 -0.01 9.90
CA ALA A 111 -13.07 -1.22 9.28
C ALA A 111 -12.23 -2.07 10.26
N TYR A 112 -11.38 -1.46 11.10
CA TYR A 112 -10.61 -2.13 12.14
C TYR A 112 -11.53 -2.83 13.15
N LEU A 113 -12.54 -2.13 13.66
CA LEU A 113 -13.54 -2.68 14.59
C LEU A 113 -14.30 -3.86 13.97
N HIS A 114 -14.76 -3.72 12.73
CA HIS A 114 -15.45 -4.79 12.02
C HIS A 114 -14.53 -5.91 11.52
N SER A 115 -13.23 -5.70 11.36
CA SER A 115 -12.34 -6.80 10.97
C SER A 115 -12.04 -7.75 12.14
N PHE A 116 -12.22 -7.29 13.38
CA PHE A 116 -11.77 -7.97 14.60
C PHE A 116 -10.24 -8.13 14.68
N ALA A 117 -9.48 -7.34 13.92
CA ALA A 117 -8.02 -7.35 13.95
C ALA A 117 -7.45 -7.04 15.35
N TRP A 118 -8.18 -6.24 16.13
CA TRP A 118 -7.87 -5.93 17.53
C TRP A 118 -7.73 -7.17 18.45
N LEU A 119 -8.26 -8.34 18.05
CA LEU A 119 -8.04 -9.59 18.80
C LEU A 119 -6.55 -9.96 18.86
N ARG A 120 -5.79 -9.64 17.80
CA ARG A 120 -4.34 -9.86 17.76
C ARG A 120 -3.64 -9.03 18.82
N ASP A 121 -3.97 -7.74 18.88
CA ASP A 121 -3.37 -6.80 19.83
C ASP A 121 -3.73 -7.18 21.28
N LEU A 122 -5.01 -7.50 21.53
CA LEU A 122 -5.45 -7.98 22.84
C LEU A 122 -4.70 -9.23 23.30
N SER A 123 -4.46 -10.17 22.39
CA SER A 123 -3.72 -11.40 22.70
C SER A 123 -2.24 -11.17 23.00
N ALA A 124 -1.66 -10.07 22.51
CA ALA A 124 -0.28 -9.69 22.76
C ALA A 124 -0.09 -9.08 24.17
N ALA A 125 -1.16 -8.52 24.75
CA ALA A 125 -1.12 -7.85 26.05
C ALA A 125 -1.75 -8.67 27.20
N ALA A 126 -2.58 -9.67 26.90
CA ALA A 126 -3.39 -10.38 27.89
C ALA A 126 -3.21 -11.89 27.84
N THR A 127 -3.31 -12.54 29.00
CA THR A 127 -3.60 -13.98 29.04
C THR A 127 -4.99 -14.25 28.48
N ARG A 128 -5.23 -15.49 28.03
CA ARG A 128 -6.55 -15.93 27.53
C ARG A 128 -7.67 -15.59 28.51
N GLU A 129 -7.49 -15.89 29.81
CA GLU A 129 -8.52 -15.68 30.82
C GLU A 129 -8.92 -14.20 30.95
N ARG A 130 -7.94 -13.30 30.99
CA ARG A 130 -8.18 -11.87 31.13
C ARG A 130 -8.74 -11.27 29.84
N GLY A 131 -8.14 -11.61 28.69
CA GLY A 131 -8.55 -11.09 27.40
C GLY A 131 -9.94 -11.58 26.97
N ALA A 132 -10.32 -12.83 27.31
CA ALA A 132 -11.61 -13.39 26.90
C ALA A 132 -12.81 -12.59 27.43
N LYS A 133 -12.74 -12.09 28.67
CA LYS A 133 -13.82 -11.25 29.25
C LYS A 133 -14.11 -10.02 28.40
N ILE A 134 -13.06 -9.36 27.90
CA ILE A 134 -13.16 -8.16 27.06
C ILE A 134 -13.62 -8.53 25.66
N ALA A 135 -12.97 -9.53 25.06
CA ALA A 135 -13.26 -9.96 23.69
C ALA A 135 -14.70 -10.46 23.53
N GLU A 136 -15.19 -11.27 24.46
CA GLU A 136 -16.57 -11.77 24.48
C GLU A 136 -17.58 -10.64 24.68
N GLY A 137 -17.29 -9.66 25.56
CA GLY A 137 -18.14 -8.49 25.74
C GLY A 137 -18.33 -7.69 24.45
N ILE A 138 -17.23 -7.41 23.73
CA ILE A 138 -17.26 -6.71 22.43
C ILE A 138 -17.96 -7.57 21.37
N ALA A 139 -17.65 -8.87 21.30
CA ALA A 139 -18.28 -9.79 20.35
C ALA A 139 -19.80 -9.89 20.55
N ARG A 140 -20.28 -9.89 21.80
CA ARG A 140 -21.72 -9.86 22.13
C ARG A 140 -22.39 -8.60 21.60
N LYS A 141 -21.79 -7.42 21.82
CA LYS A 141 -22.30 -6.15 21.26
C LYS A 141 -22.39 -6.23 19.73
N TRP A 142 -21.37 -6.77 19.07
CA TRP A 142 -21.36 -6.92 17.61
C TRP A 142 -22.45 -7.90 17.13
N LEU A 143 -22.60 -9.05 17.78
CA LEU A 143 -23.62 -10.05 17.45
C LEU A 143 -25.03 -9.48 17.62
N ALA A 144 -25.30 -8.75 18.71
CA ALA A 144 -26.58 -8.10 18.94
C ALA A 144 -26.97 -7.15 17.80
N ALA A 145 -25.99 -6.40 17.27
CA ALA A 145 -26.20 -5.48 16.16
C ALA A 145 -26.33 -6.19 14.79
N PHE A 146 -25.54 -7.24 14.52
CA PHE A 146 -25.31 -7.71 13.15
C PHE A 146 -25.47 -9.21 12.90
N ALA A 147 -25.73 -10.05 13.91
CA ALA A 147 -25.95 -11.48 13.68
C ALA A 147 -27.17 -11.73 12.78
N GLU A 148 -28.27 -11.00 13.02
CA GLU A 148 -29.52 -11.11 12.26
C GLU A 148 -29.73 -10.02 11.19
N GLN A 149 -28.93 -8.95 11.27
CA GLN A 149 -28.98 -7.82 10.35
C GLN A 149 -27.78 -7.82 9.42
N ILE A 150 -28.05 -8.09 8.13
CA ILE A 150 -27.05 -8.06 7.06
C ILE A 150 -27.00 -6.66 6.49
N SER A 151 -26.01 -5.88 6.92
CA SER A 151 -25.77 -4.51 6.45
C SER A 151 -24.28 -4.23 6.31
N GLU A 152 -23.95 -3.35 5.37
CA GLU A 152 -22.62 -2.76 5.29
C GLU A 152 -22.43 -1.71 6.40
N PRO A 153 -21.18 -1.44 6.84
CA PRO A 153 -19.96 -2.13 6.42
C PRO A 153 -19.75 -3.51 7.07
N ALA A 154 -20.49 -3.87 8.13
CA ALA A 154 -20.28 -5.09 8.90
C ALA A 154 -20.24 -6.41 8.09
N TRP A 155 -21.04 -6.52 7.03
CA TRP A 155 -21.10 -7.69 6.14
C TRP A 155 -20.35 -7.51 4.80
N ARG A 156 -19.52 -6.47 4.66
CA ARG A 156 -18.67 -6.29 3.46
C ARG A 156 -17.73 -7.50 3.30
N ALA A 157 -17.54 -7.99 2.08
CA ALA A 157 -16.88 -9.28 1.83
C ALA A 157 -15.41 -9.33 2.32
N ASP A 158 -14.64 -8.27 2.12
CA ASP A 158 -13.27 -8.16 2.61
C ASP A 158 -13.19 -8.17 4.16
N LEU A 159 -14.09 -7.43 4.82
CA LEU A 159 -14.16 -7.39 6.28
C LEU A 159 -14.60 -8.72 6.86
N TRP A 160 -15.55 -9.40 6.23
CA TRP A 160 -15.92 -10.75 6.65
C TRP A 160 -14.77 -11.74 6.45
N GLY A 161 -14.03 -11.62 5.35
CA GLY A 161 -12.87 -12.44 5.07
C GLY A 161 -11.81 -12.35 6.18
N ARG A 162 -11.43 -11.11 6.52
CA ARG A 162 -10.54 -10.82 7.66
C ARG A 162 -11.11 -11.34 8.97
N ARG A 163 -12.40 -11.11 9.22
CA ARG A 163 -13.02 -11.53 10.47
C ARG A 163 -13.09 -13.04 10.62
N VAL A 164 -13.25 -13.83 9.54
CA VAL A 164 -13.11 -15.29 9.63
C VAL A 164 -11.70 -15.67 10.08
N LEU A 165 -10.66 -15.06 9.50
CA LEU A 165 -9.26 -15.30 9.89
C LEU A 165 -9.06 -14.99 11.39
N PHE A 166 -9.48 -13.80 11.85
CA PHE A 166 -9.34 -13.41 13.25
C PHE A 166 -10.23 -14.24 14.20
N TRP A 167 -11.50 -14.47 13.90
CA TRP A 167 -12.39 -15.25 14.77
C TRP A 167 -11.93 -16.68 14.95
N THR A 168 -11.39 -17.29 13.88
CA THR A 168 -10.91 -18.67 13.96
C THR A 168 -9.57 -18.75 14.68
N ALA A 169 -8.64 -17.82 14.45
CA ALA A 169 -7.34 -17.81 15.12
C ALA A 169 -7.45 -17.46 16.62
N TYR A 170 -8.36 -16.55 16.96
CA TYR A 170 -8.59 -16.08 18.33
C TYR A 170 -9.86 -16.67 18.95
N ALA A 171 -10.31 -17.82 18.44
CA ALA A 171 -11.38 -18.60 19.05
C ALA A 171 -11.19 -18.81 20.57
N PRO A 172 -9.97 -19.06 21.11
CA PRO A 172 -9.77 -19.16 22.55
C PRO A 172 -10.12 -17.89 23.34
N TYR A 173 -10.17 -16.72 22.70
CA TYR A 173 -10.59 -15.47 23.35
C TYR A 173 -12.09 -15.21 23.22
N ILE A 174 -12.76 -15.68 22.17
CA ILE A 174 -14.18 -15.35 21.90
C ILE A 174 -15.15 -16.52 22.03
N LEU A 175 -14.68 -17.76 22.18
CA LEU A 175 -15.49 -18.99 22.28
C LEU A 175 -15.28 -19.74 23.61
N SER A 176 -14.66 -19.12 24.62
CA SER A 176 -14.36 -19.75 25.91
C SER A 176 -15.50 -19.67 26.92
N SER A 177 -16.50 -18.84 26.66
CA SER A 177 -17.70 -18.66 27.48
C SER A 177 -18.41 -19.97 27.81
N SER A 178 -18.85 -20.11 29.06
CA SER A 178 -19.78 -21.16 29.48
C SER A 178 -21.21 -20.94 28.98
N ASP A 179 -21.52 -19.73 28.48
CA ASP A 179 -22.80 -19.39 27.86
C ASP A 179 -22.95 -20.09 26.48
N LEU A 180 -23.72 -21.17 26.48
CA LEU A 180 -24.01 -21.97 25.29
C LEU A 180 -24.80 -21.19 24.22
N VAL A 181 -25.62 -20.21 24.61
CA VAL A 181 -26.44 -19.42 23.68
C VAL A 181 -25.53 -18.50 22.88
N TYR A 182 -24.65 -17.76 23.57
CA TYR A 182 -23.65 -16.93 22.92
C TYR A 182 -22.73 -17.74 22.00
N ARG A 183 -22.19 -18.86 22.49
CA ARG A 183 -21.29 -19.71 21.72
C ARG A 183 -21.95 -20.22 20.43
N SER A 184 -23.21 -20.66 20.54
CA SER A 184 -23.99 -21.12 19.39
C SER A 184 -24.29 -19.98 18.42
N SER A 185 -24.61 -18.77 18.93
CA SER A 185 -24.84 -17.58 18.11
C SER A 185 -23.60 -17.16 17.32
N LEU A 186 -22.42 -17.15 17.96
CA LEU A 186 -21.16 -16.83 17.29
C LEU A 186 -20.82 -17.84 16.18
N LEU A 187 -20.88 -19.15 16.49
CA LEU A 187 -20.62 -20.22 15.50
C LEU A 187 -21.61 -20.22 14.35
N TYR A 188 -22.90 -19.99 14.65
CA TYR A 188 -23.94 -19.86 13.64
C TYR A 188 -23.69 -18.66 12.72
N THR A 189 -23.32 -17.52 13.31
CA THR A 189 -23.02 -16.29 12.56
C THR A 189 -21.77 -16.45 11.69
N LEU A 190 -20.72 -17.09 12.20
CA LEU A 190 -19.52 -17.44 11.43
C LEU A 190 -19.87 -18.32 10.22
N ALA A 191 -20.72 -19.33 10.40
CA ALA A 191 -21.17 -20.20 9.31
C ALA A 191 -21.97 -19.44 8.25
N ARG A 192 -22.85 -18.53 8.68
CA ARG A 192 -23.61 -17.64 7.78
C ARG A 192 -22.67 -16.71 7.02
N GLY A 193 -21.70 -16.12 7.70
CA GLY A 193 -20.67 -15.27 7.09
C GLY A 193 -19.89 -16.02 6.01
N ALA A 194 -19.48 -17.26 6.29
CA ALA A 194 -18.76 -18.07 5.29
C ALA A 194 -19.62 -18.40 4.04
N ARG A 195 -20.91 -18.72 4.20
CA ARG A 195 -21.84 -18.90 3.05
C ARG A 195 -22.08 -17.60 2.29
N HIS A 196 -22.07 -16.47 3.00
CA HIS A 196 -22.19 -15.15 2.39
C HIS A 196 -20.95 -14.83 1.54
N LEU A 197 -19.76 -15.07 2.07
CA LEU A 197 -18.48 -14.83 1.39
C LEU A 197 -18.37 -15.60 0.07
N GLU A 198 -18.72 -16.89 0.05
CA GLU A 198 -18.66 -17.72 -1.16
C GLU A 198 -19.41 -17.10 -2.36
N ARG A 199 -20.47 -16.32 -2.10
CA ARG A 199 -21.30 -15.67 -3.14
C ARG A 199 -20.95 -14.20 -3.39
N SER A 200 -20.18 -13.59 -2.50
CA SER A 200 -19.90 -12.15 -2.51
C SER A 200 -18.43 -11.82 -2.72
N ALA A 201 -17.51 -12.77 -2.58
CA ALA A 201 -16.07 -12.55 -2.69
C ALA A 201 -15.68 -11.90 -4.03
N ASP A 202 -16.14 -12.45 -5.16
CA ASP A 202 -15.87 -11.87 -6.49
C ASP A 202 -16.57 -10.53 -6.74
N LYS A 203 -17.55 -10.16 -5.90
CA LYS A 203 -18.24 -8.86 -5.97
C LYS A 203 -17.52 -7.77 -5.16
N GLY A 204 -16.45 -8.12 -4.45
CA GLY A 204 -15.57 -7.13 -3.82
C GLY A 204 -14.75 -6.37 -4.86
N PRO A 205 -14.25 -5.17 -4.51
CA PRO A 205 -13.24 -4.48 -5.31
C PRO A 205 -12.08 -5.42 -5.66
N PRO A 206 -11.49 -5.32 -6.87
CA PRO A 206 -10.29 -6.07 -7.21
C PRO A 206 -9.13 -5.72 -6.27
N GLY A 207 -8.10 -6.56 -6.23
CA GLY A 207 -6.95 -6.37 -5.34
C GLY A 207 -7.13 -6.98 -3.95
N LEU A 208 -6.59 -6.29 -2.94
CA LEU A 208 -6.51 -6.74 -1.55
C LEU A 208 -7.87 -7.17 -0.97
N ALA A 209 -8.94 -6.44 -1.29
CA ALA A 209 -10.28 -6.73 -0.79
C ALA A 209 -10.78 -8.12 -1.19
N ARG A 210 -10.53 -8.52 -2.45
CA ARG A 210 -10.91 -9.83 -2.99
C ARG A 210 -10.02 -10.95 -2.44
N ILE A 211 -8.72 -10.68 -2.27
CA ILE A 211 -7.78 -11.59 -1.60
C ILE A 211 -8.25 -11.88 -0.16
N ALA A 212 -8.60 -10.85 0.61
CA ALA A 212 -9.12 -11.00 1.97
C ALA A 212 -10.40 -11.85 2.00
N ALA A 213 -11.35 -11.57 1.11
CA ALA A 213 -12.62 -12.28 1.04
C ALA A 213 -12.43 -13.79 0.75
N TRP A 214 -11.65 -14.13 -0.28
CA TRP A 214 -11.38 -15.53 -0.63
C TRP A 214 -10.53 -16.25 0.41
N SER A 215 -9.58 -15.56 1.06
CA SER A 215 -8.82 -16.11 2.19
C SER A 215 -9.75 -16.53 3.34
N GLY A 216 -10.77 -15.74 3.64
CA GLY A 216 -11.79 -16.12 4.62
C GLY A 216 -12.66 -17.31 4.19
N VAL A 217 -12.98 -17.45 2.88
CA VAL A 217 -13.70 -18.63 2.38
C VAL A 217 -12.88 -19.91 2.62
N ILE A 218 -11.59 -19.88 2.28
CA ILE A 218 -10.68 -21.02 2.47
C ILE A 218 -10.49 -21.31 3.96
N ALA A 219 -10.20 -20.30 4.78
CA ALA A 219 -10.05 -20.48 6.22
C ALA A 219 -11.30 -21.12 6.85
N ALA A 220 -12.49 -20.65 6.49
CA ALA A 220 -13.74 -21.28 6.93
C ALA A 220 -13.90 -22.72 6.41
N ALA A 221 -13.45 -23.02 5.19
CA ALA A 221 -13.48 -24.38 4.62
C ALA A 221 -12.63 -25.36 5.42
N LEU A 222 -11.48 -24.89 5.89
CA LEU A 222 -10.46 -25.68 6.58
C LEU A 222 -10.79 -25.92 8.05
N VAL A 223 -11.32 -24.91 8.75
CA VAL A 223 -11.39 -24.94 10.23
C VAL A 223 -12.81 -24.94 10.81
N VAL A 224 -13.84 -24.66 10.00
CA VAL A 224 -15.24 -24.70 10.43
C VAL A 224 -15.89 -26.02 10.00
N GLN A 225 -16.61 -26.68 10.92
CA GLN A 225 -17.30 -27.93 10.63
C GLN A 225 -18.27 -27.80 9.43
N GLY A 226 -18.26 -28.78 8.53
CA GLY A 226 -19.05 -28.74 7.28
C GLY A 226 -18.47 -27.83 6.20
N GLY A 227 -17.22 -27.40 6.36
CA GLY A 227 -16.45 -26.58 5.43
C GLY A 227 -15.87 -27.25 4.17
N PRO A 228 -15.39 -28.52 4.17
CA PRO A 228 -14.52 -29.04 3.10
C PRO A 228 -15.04 -28.92 1.67
N GLY A 229 -16.35 -28.98 1.46
CA GLY A 229 -16.97 -28.85 0.12
C GLY A 229 -16.73 -27.51 -0.57
N ARG A 230 -16.36 -26.44 0.18
CA ARG A 230 -16.07 -25.11 -0.38
C ARG A 230 -14.59 -24.87 -0.67
N LEU A 231 -13.69 -25.78 -0.28
CA LEU A 231 -12.24 -25.56 -0.37
C LEU A 231 -11.80 -25.35 -1.82
N LYS A 232 -12.17 -26.26 -2.73
CA LYS A 232 -11.81 -26.18 -4.16
C LYS A 232 -12.29 -24.87 -4.81
N THR A 233 -13.51 -24.46 -4.49
CA THR A 233 -14.07 -23.16 -4.96
C THR A 233 -13.28 -21.99 -4.39
N GLY A 234 -12.94 -22.05 -3.10
CA GLY A 234 -12.13 -21.05 -2.41
C GLY A 234 -10.74 -20.90 -3.01
N GLU A 235 -10.03 -22.01 -3.21
CA GLU A 235 -8.69 -22.04 -3.81
C GLU A 235 -8.71 -21.50 -5.25
N ALA A 236 -9.66 -21.94 -6.08
CA ALA A 236 -9.81 -21.42 -7.42
C ALA A 236 -10.13 -19.91 -7.43
N GLY A 237 -10.95 -19.44 -6.49
CA GLY A 237 -11.28 -18.03 -6.32
C GLY A 237 -10.08 -17.19 -5.89
N LEU A 238 -9.32 -17.66 -4.90
CA LEU A 238 -8.12 -16.97 -4.42
C LEU A 238 -7.03 -16.94 -5.49
N ALA A 239 -6.78 -18.05 -6.21
CA ALA A 239 -5.81 -18.09 -7.30
C ALA A 239 -6.14 -17.06 -8.39
N ARG A 240 -7.41 -16.93 -8.79
CA ARG A 240 -7.86 -15.87 -9.72
C ARG A 240 -7.69 -14.47 -9.14
N ALA A 241 -7.98 -14.29 -7.84
CA ALA A 241 -7.84 -13.00 -7.19
C ALA A 241 -6.38 -12.56 -7.11
N ILE A 242 -5.45 -13.47 -6.77
CA ILE A 242 -4.01 -13.22 -6.76
C ILE A 242 -3.51 -12.92 -8.17
N GLY A 243 -3.84 -13.75 -9.17
CA GLY A 243 -3.41 -13.55 -10.55
C GLY A 243 -3.90 -12.24 -11.19
N ALA A 244 -4.97 -11.63 -10.66
CA ALA A 244 -5.45 -10.32 -11.09
C ALA A 244 -4.93 -9.15 -10.23
N ALA A 245 -4.41 -9.43 -9.04
CA ALA A 245 -4.03 -8.42 -8.05
C ALA A 245 -2.52 -8.22 -7.94
N PHE A 246 -1.72 -9.25 -8.20
CA PHE A 246 -0.27 -9.19 -8.19
C PHE A 246 0.28 -9.15 -9.62
N HIS A 247 1.37 -8.43 -9.78
CA HIS A 247 2.28 -8.65 -10.89
C HIS A 247 3.07 -9.95 -10.68
N ASP A 248 3.74 -10.43 -11.73
CA ASP A 248 4.57 -11.66 -11.67
C ASP A 248 5.70 -11.60 -10.64
N ASP A 249 6.09 -10.39 -10.21
CA ASP A 249 7.08 -10.15 -9.16
C ASP A 249 6.50 -10.13 -7.74
N GLY A 250 5.19 -10.36 -7.57
CA GLY A 250 4.50 -10.39 -6.28
C GLY A 250 4.04 -9.03 -5.76
N GLY A 251 4.34 -7.92 -6.46
CA GLY A 251 3.86 -6.60 -6.09
C GLY A 251 2.40 -6.38 -6.48
N LEU A 252 1.58 -5.80 -5.59
CA LEU A 252 0.20 -5.42 -5.89
C LEU A 252 0.10 -4.40 -7.02
N VAL A 253 -0.88 -4.58 -7.90
CA VAL A 253 -1.25 -3.63 -8.98
C VAL A 253 -1.64 -2.26 -8.43
N SER A 254 -2.08 -2.17 -7.16
CA SER A 254 -2.35 -0.90 -6.48
C SER A 254 -1.08 -0.07 -6.24
N ARG A 255 0.09 -0.69 -6.33
CA ARG A 255 1.41 -0.09 -6.05
C ARG A 255 1.56 0.46 -4.63
N SER A 256 0.63 0.15 -3.72
CA SER A 256 0.63 0.63 -2.32
C SER A 256 1.44 -0.32 -1.42
N PRO A 257 2.54 0.13 -0.80
CA PRO A 257 3.28 -0.65 0.20
C PRO A 257 2.40 -1.05 1.40
N THR A 258 1.47 -0.19 1.80
CA THR A 258 0.56 -0.44 2.92
C THR A 258 -0.40 -1.59 2.61
N GLU A 259 -0.96 -1.61 1.39
CA GLU A 259 -1.78 -2.76 0.96
C GLU A 259 -0.94 -4.02 0.78
N GLN A 260 0.32 -3.90 0.33
CA GLN A 260 1.24 -5.03 0.19
C GLN A 260 1.51 -5.70 1.54
N LEU A 261 1.78 -4.88 2.58
CA LEU A 261 1.95 -5.35 3.95
C LEU A 261 0.72 -6.12 4.43
N ALA A 262 -0.47 -5.56 4.23
CA ALA A 262 -1.72 -6.22 4.60
C ALA A 262 -1.97 -7.51 3.81
N ALA A 263 -1.55 -7.60 2.54
CA ALA A 263 -1.64 -8.81 1.74
C ALA A 263 -0.76 -9.92 2.33
N VAL A 264 0.49 -9.61 2.67
CA VAL A 264 1.41 -10.55 3.34
C VAL A 264 0.82 -11.05 4.66
N GLU A 265 0.28 -10.15 5.49
CA GLU A 265 -0.38 -10.53 6.74
C GLU A 265 -1.56 -11.51 6.53
N ILE A 266 -2.43 -11.22 5.55
CA ILE A 266 -3.61 -12.07 5.24
C ILE A 266 -3.19 -13.45 4.75
N LEU A 267 -2.26 -13.52 3.79
CA LEU A 267 -1.82 -14.79 3.22
C LEU A 267 -1.06 -15.63 4.26
N SER A 268 -0.32 -14.99 5.17
CA SER A 268 0.34 -15.65 6.31
C SER A 268 -0.67 -16.26 7.29
N GLN A 269 -1.73 -15.52 7.65
CA GLN A 269 -2.83 -16.05 8.46
C GLN A 269 -3.53 -17.22 7.77
N LEU A 270 -3.73 -17.14 6.46
CA LEU A 270 -4.34 -18.24 5.69
C LEU A 270 -3.45 -19.49 5.69
N ARG A 271 -2.14 -19.34 5.50
CA ARG A 271 -1.18 -20.45 5.61
C ARG A 271 -1.26 -21.14 6.98
N ALA A 272 -1.41 -20.37 8.06
CA ALA A 272 -1.62 -20.93 9.39
C ALA A 272 -2.93 -21.74 9.51
N ALA A 273 -3.99 -21.37 8.76
CA ALA A 273 -5.22 -22.16 8.69
C ALA A 273 -5.01 -23.52 7.99
N TYR A 274 -4.19 -23.59 6.93
CA TYR A 274 -3.79 -24.86 6.31
C TYR A 274 -3.03 -25.74 7.30
N ALA A 275 -2.02 -25.18 7.97
CA ALA A 275 -1.23 -25.88 8.97
C ALA A 275 -2.09 -26.44 10.12
N ALA A 276 -3.02 -25.64 10.65
CA ALA A 276 -3.93 -26.06 11.72
C ALA A 276 -4.89 -27.17 11.28
N ALA A 277 -5.30 -27.16 10.01
CA ALA A 277 -6.11 -28.22 9.41
C ALA A 277 -5.29 -29.46 9.00
N ARG A 278 -3.97 -29.47 9.26
CA ARG A 278 -3.01 -30.52 8.84
C ARG A 278 -3.09 -30.81 7.35
N ARG A 279 -3.14 -29.74 6.55
CA ARG A 279 -3.12 -29.80 5.09
C ARG A 279 -1.94 -29.01 4.56
N ASP A 280 -1.35 -29.51 3.49
CA ASP A 280 -0.31 -28.79 2.78
C ASP A 280 -0.89 -27.51 2.16
N THR A 281 -0.09 -26.45 2.21
CA THR A 281 -0.42 -25.20 1.53
C THR A 281 -0.19 -25.40 0.03
N PRO A 282 -1.14 -25.05 -0.86
CA PRO A 282 -0.93 -25.16 -2.29
C PRO A 282 0.31 -24.41 -2.76
N GLU A 283 1.07 -24.99 -3.70
CA GLU A 283 2.33 -24.43 -4.19
C GLU A 283 2.18 -23.00 -4.71
N TRP A 284 1.15 -22.74 -5.53
CA TRP A 284 0.84 -21.40 -6.05
C TRP A 284 0.63 -20.34 -4.96
N LEU A 285 0.12 -20.73 -3.78
CA LEU A 285 -0.09 -19.83 -2.66
C LEU A 285 1.24 -19.55 -1.93
N THR A 286 2.08 -20.59 -1.79
CA THR A 286 3.43 -20.46 -1.24
C THR A 286 4.28 -19.53 -2.11
N GLU A 287 4.29 -19.75 -3.43
CA GLU A 287 5.00 -18.92 -4.41
C GLU A 287 4.53 -17.46 -4.37
N ALA A 288 3.21 -17.24 -4.37
CA ALA A 288 2.64 -15.90 -4.28
C ALA A 288 3.03 -15.19 -2.97
N LEU A 289 3.09 -15.90 -1.84
CA LEU A 289 3.51 -15.32 -0.56
C LEU A 289 5.01 -14.99 -0.55
N VAL A 290 5.88 -15.87 -1.06
CA VAL A 290 7.32 -15.60 -1.19
C VAL A 290 7.57 -14.35 -2.03
N ALA A 291 6.92 -14.26 -3.20
CA ALA A 291 7.03 -13.10 -4.09
C ALA A 291 6.49 -11.83 -3.42
N ALA A 292 5.35 -11.92 -2.73
CA ALA A 292 4.76 -10.79 -2.02
C ALA A 292 5.63 -10.25 -0.88
N VAL A 293 6.36 -11.13 -0.16
CA VAL A 293 7.33 -10.73 0.88
C VAL A 293 8.54 -10.07 0.24
N GLY A 294 9.09 -10.64 -0.83
CA GLY A 294 10.22 -10.04 -1.56
C GLY A 294 9.89 -8.63 -2.09
N ALA A 295 8.68 -8.46 -2.63
CA ALA A 295 8.14 -7.16 -3.02
C ALA A 295 8.05 -6.23 -1.80
N LEU A 296 7.38 -6.61 -0.72
CA LEU A 296 7.27 -5.80 0.51
C LEU A 296 8.62 -5.29 1.02
N LEU A 297 9.62 -6.17 1.10
CA LEU A 297 10.96 -5.83 1.57
C LEU A 297 11.72 -4.92 0.59
N SER A 298 11.35 -4.89 -0.69
CA SER A 298 12.02 -4.01 -1.66
C SER A 298 11.78 -2.52 -1.39
N VAL A 299 10.68 -2.18 -0.72
CA VAL A 299 10.26 -0.80 -0.40
C VAL A 299 10.48 -0.45 1.08
N THR A 300 11.34 -1.16 1.79
CA THR A 300 11.84 -0.72 3.10
C THR A 300 13.08 0.16 2.94
N LEU A 301 13.33 1.09 3.86
CA LEU A 301 14.62 1.78 3.93
C LEU A 301 15.56 1.05 4.91
N GLY A 302 16.73 1.62 5.18
CA GLY A 302 17.71 1.02 6.08
C GLY A 302 17.28 0.99 7.55
N ASP A 303 16.20 1.68 7.91
CA ASP A 303 15.50 1.54 9.19
C ASP A 303 14.52 0.35 9.24
N GLU A 304 14.45 -0.43 8.14
CA GLU A 304 13.56 -1.58 7.96
C GLU A 304 12.06 -1.24 8.09
N ALA A 305 11.71 0.04 8.06
CA ALA A 305 10.34 0.53 7.99
C ALA A 305 9.97 0.82 6.52
N LEU A 306 8.67 0.87 6.22
CA LEU A 306 8.23 1.14 4.85
C LEU A 306 8.57 2.56 4.41
N SER A 307 8.92 2.70 3.14
CA SER A 307 8.93 3.98 2.42
C SER A 307 7.50 4.43 2.10
N SER A 308 7.30 5.74 1.89
CA SER A 308 5.96 6.35 1.87
C SER A 308 5.50 6.63 0.43
N TRP A 309 4.69 5.73 -0.12
CA TRP A 309 4.23 5.80 -1.51
C TRP A 309 2.72 5.68 -1.64
N GLN A 310 2.15 6.29 -2.69
CA GLN A 310 0.75 6.11 -3.08
C GLN A 310 -0.25 6.38 -1.94
N SER A 311 -0.10 7.53 -1.30
CA SER A 311 -0.82 7.96 -0.08
C SER A 311 -0.54 7.13 1.18
N GLY A 312 0.37 6.17 1.15
CA GLY A 312 0.86 5.46 2.33
C GLY A 312 1.74 6.34 3.23
N HIS A 313 1.63 6.15 4.54
CA HIS A 313 2.64 6.60 5.50
C HIS A 313 3.67 5.49 5.74
N MET A 314 4.74 5.83 6.45
CA MET A 314 5.72 4.88 6.97
C MET A 314 5.05 3.87 7.92
N ALA A 315 4.98 2.59 7.54
CA ALA A 315 4.65 1.54 8.50
C ALA A 315 5.89 1.20 9.34
N SER A 316 5.71 1.04 10.65
CA SER A 316 6.82 0.79 11.57
C SER A 316 7.60 -0.49 11.25
N ARG A 317 8.92 -0.46 11.50
CA ARG A 317 9.82 -1.62 11.47
C ARG A 317 9.22 -2.84 12.17
N ARG A 318 8.65 -2.63 13.36
CA ARG A 318 8.03 -3.71 14.16
C ARG A 318 6.95 -4.46 13.37
N ARG A 319 6.06 -3.74 12.68
CA ARG A 319 4.98 -4.37 11.90
C ARG A 319 5.51 -5.06 10.65
N VAL A 320 6.47 -4.45 9.95
CA VAL A 320 7.09 -5.04 8.76
C VAL A 320 7.80 -6.35 9.11
N ILE A 321 8.62 -6.35 10.16
CA ILE A 321 9.31 -7.56 10.64
C ILE A 321 8.29 -8.62 11.07
N ALA A 322 7.26 -8.25 11.85
CA ALA A 322 6.23 -9.19 12.27
C ALA A 322 5.51 -9.84 11.08
N ALA A 323 5.26 -9.09 10.00
CA ALA A 323 4.66 -9.62 8.78
C ALA A 323 5.62 -10.55 8.02
N ALA A 324 6.90 -10.17 7.86
CA ALA A 324 7.90 -10.96 7.17
C ALA A 324 8.21 -12.27 7.92
N GLU A 325 8.44 -12.21 9.23
CA GLU A 325 8.66 -13.38 10.07
C GLU A 325 7.41 -14.28 10.13
N GLY A 326 6.23 -13.68 10.24
CA GLY A 326 4.97 -14.43 10.28
C GLY A 326 4.62 -15.10 8.94
N ALA A 327 5.09 -14.52 7.82
CA ALA A 327 5.07 -15.18 6.53
C ALA A 327 5.94 -16.42 6.50
N GLY A 328 6.93 -16.55 7.40
CA GLY A 328 7.81 -17.71 7.60
C GLY A 328 8.30 -18.30 6.28
N MET A 329 8.69 -17.41 5.37
CA MET A 329 9.28 -17.71 4.08
C MET A 329 10.67 -17.09 4.06
N ASP A 330 11.62 -17.75 3.41
CA ASP A 330 12.89 -17.13 3.08
C ASP A 330 12.72 -16.32 1.80
N ALA A 331 12.76 -14.99 1.92
CA ALA A 331 12.57 -14.08 0.79
C ALA A 331 13.49 -12.88 0.94
N ALA A 332 14.30 -12.63 -0.09
CA ALA A 332 15.14 -11.46 -0.17
C ALA A 332 14.37 -10.26 -0.77
N PRO A 333 14.72 -9.01 -0.41
CA PRO A 333 14.16 -7.83 -1.05
C PRO A 333 14.44 -7.85 -2.55
N LEU A 334 13.41 -7.61 -3.36
CA LEU A 334 13.61 -7.47 -4.81
C LEU A 334 14.49 -6.25 -5.09
N ARG A 335 15.55 -6.46 -5.87
CA ARG A 335 16.37 -5.34 -6.36
C ARG A 335 15.64 -4.57 -7.46
N GLN A 336 14.93 -5.32 -8.30
CA GLN A 336 14.16 -4.81 -9.44
C GLN A 336 12.76 -5.43 -9.44
N ALA A 337 11.76 -4.69 -8.95
CA ALA A 337 10.36 -5.09 -9.09
C ALA A 337 9.86 -4.68 -10.48
N ARG A 338 9.85 -5.64 -11.40
CA ARG A 338 9.59 -5.42 -12.82
C ARG A 338 8.17 -4.98 -13.12
N GLY A 339 7.16 -5.61 -12.53
CA GLY A 339 5.77 -5.21 -12.70
C GLY A 339 5.41 -4.08 -11.75
N TRP A 340 5.83 -4.19 -10.48
CA TRP A 340 5.47 -3.23 -9.44
C TRP A 340 6.08 -1.84 -9.65
N GLY A 341 7.26 -1.78 -10.29
CA GLY A 341 7.90 -0.56 -10.73
C GLY A 341 8.89 0.07 -9.75
N TYR A 342 8.92 -0.39 -8.49
CA TYR A 342 9.91 0.12 -7.53
C TYR A 342 11.30 -0.47 -7.79
N GLN A 343 12.31 0.40 -7.72
CA GLN A 343 13.71 0.03 -7.83
C GLN A 343 14.41 0.24 -6.51
N ARG A 344 15.01 -0.83 -5.98
CA ARG A 344 15.81 -0.78 -4.76
C ARG A 344 17.29 -0.83 -5.08
N VAL A 345 18.07 0.11 -4.58
CA VAL A 345 19.54 0.07 -4.59
C VAL A 345 20.03 0.06 -3.17
N GLN A 346 21.02 -0.79 -2.89
CA GLN A 346 21.70 -0.82 -1.61
C GLN A 346 23.21 -0.91 -1.85
N ALA A 347 23.95 0.01 -1.24
CA ALA A 347 25.41 -0.01 -1.20
C ALA A 347 25.84 0.23 0.25
N ARG A 348 26.45 -0.78 0.86
CA ARG A 348 26.76 -0.80 2.30
C ARG A 348 25.50 -0.50 3.13
N THR A 349 25.53 0.56 3.94
CA THR A 349 24.43 1.02 4.79
C THR A 349 23.42 1.90 4.04
N THR A 350 23.80 2.43 2.89
CA THR A 350 22.96 3.35 2.13
C THR A 350 21.96 2.59 1.29
N VAL A 351 20.69 2.97 1.44
CA VAL A 351 19.53 2.34 0.80
C VAL A 351 18.73 3.40 0.08
N LEU A 352 18.45 3.16 -1.20
CA LEU A 352 17.62 4.01 -2.06
C LEU A 352 16.45 3.21 -2.63
N VAL A 353 15.27 3.82 -2.63
CA VAL A 353 14.06 3.28 -3.28
C VAL A 353 13.50 4.33 -4.25
N LEU A 354 13.32 3.96 -5.51
CA LEU A 354 12.81 4.83 -6.59
C LEU A 354 11.48 4.31 -7.15
N ASP A 355 10.52 5.21 -7.37
CA ASP A 355 9.28 4.96 -8.13
C ASP A 355 9.54 5.06 -9.65
N ALA A 356 9.75 3.92 -10.32
CA ALA A 356 10.03 3.86 -11.75
C ALA A 356 8.90 3.18 -12.56
N ALA A 357 7.64 3.52 -12.26
CA ALA A 357 6.51 3.11 -13.09
C ALA A 357 5.41 4.19 -13.16
N PRO A 358 4.51 4.11 -14.16
CA PRO A 358 3.32 4.96 -14.20
C PRO A 358 2.48 4.79 -12.92
N PRO A 359 1.68 5.81 -12.54
CA PRO A 359 0.76 5.68 -11.42
C PRO A 359 -0.16 4.46 -11.56
N PRO A 360 -0.60 3.85 -10.45
CA PRO A 360 -1.44 2.66 -10.51
C PRO A 360 -2.76 2.95 -11.25
N PRO A 361 -3.37 1.95 -11.91
CA PRO A 361 -4.65 2.11 -12.58
C PRO A 361 -5.72 2.64 -11.60
N PRO A 362 -6.64 3.53 -12.04
CA PRO A 362 -7.64 4.14 -11.15
C PRO A 362 -8.54 3.15 -10.40
N ARG A 363 -8.72 1.92 -10.92
CA ARG A 363 -9.49 0.86 -10.26
C ARG A 363 -8.70 0.13 -9.18
N ALA A 364 -7.37 0.15 -9.26
CA ALA A 364 -6.48 -0.59 -8.38
C ALA A 364 -6.24 0.14 -7.05
N LEU A 365 -6.20 1.48 -7.07
CA LEU A 365 -5.99 2.27 -5.86
C LEU A 365 -6.78 3.58 -5.89
N LYS A 366 -7.51 3.85 -4.80
CA LYS A 366 -8.00 5.20 -4.48
C LYS A 366 -6.90 5.95 -3.74
N GLY A 367 -6.62 7.19 -4.13
CA GLY A 367 -5.55 7.97 -3.50
C GLY A 367 -4.17 7.80 -4.13
N ALA A 368 -4.08 7.27 -5.35
CA ALA A 368 -2.83 7.23 -6.10
C ALA A 368 -2.17 8.63 -6.22
N CYS A 369 -0.85 8.68 -6.25
CA CYS A 369 -0.05 9.90 -6.26
C CYS A 369 0.54 10.19 -7.65
N ALA A 370 0.92 11.45 -7.88
CA ALA A 370 1.71 11.88 -9.02
C ALA A 370 3.23 11.81 -8.70
N SER A 371 3.68 10.65 -8.22
CA SER A 371 5.00 10.40 -7.60
C SER A 371 6.08 9.88 -8.55
N THR A 372 5.78 9.66 -9.83
CA THR A 372 6.72 8.99 -10.75
C THR A 372 8.09 9.68 -10.78
N LEU A 373 9.16 8.87 -10.71
CA LEU A 373 10.58 9.25 -10.56
C LEU A 373 10.98 9.87 -9.21
N ALA A 374 10.10 9.91 -8.22
CA ALA A 374 10.49 10.25 -6.85
C ALA A 374 11.28 9.11 -6.20
N PHE A 375 12.19 9.47 -5.28
CA PHE A 375 12.98 8.50 -4.52
C PHE A 375 12.98 8.84 -3.02
N GLU A 376 13.23 7.82 -2.20
CA GLU A 376 13.63 7.97 -0.80
C GLU A 376 15.03 7.37 -0.59
N LEU A 377 15.77 7.90 0.38
CA LEU A 377 17.16 7.54 0.68
C LEU A 377 17.39 7.51 2.18
N SER A 378 18.08 6.49 2.67
CA SER A 378 18.60 6.42 4.04
C SER A 378 20.06 6.00 4.07
N ASP A 379 20.77 6.36 5.13
CA ASP A 379 22.09 5.83 5.46
C ASP A 379 22.01 5.10 6.82
N GLY A 380 22.09 3.78 6.78
CA GLY A 380 21.72 2.95 7.91
C GLY A 380 20.28 3.19 8.32
N GLY A 381 20.02 3.33 9.63
CA GLY A 381 18.70 3.63 10.15
C GLY A 381 18.26 5.09 10.01
N ASP A 382 19.12 5.99 9.53
CA ASP A 382 18.79 7.42 9.41
C ASP A 382 18.28 7.73 8.00
N ARG A 383 17.00 8.12 7.88
CA ARG A 383 16.43 8.63 6.62
C ARG A 383 17.03 9.99 6.31
N LEU A 384 17.39 10.22 5.05
CA LEU A 384 17.95 11.48 4.55
C LEU A 384 16.94 12.19 3.65
N ILE A 385 16.58 11.55 2.54
CA ILE A 385 15.56 12.03 1.60
C ILE A 385 14.30 11.19 1.77
N VAL A 386 13.17 11.86 1.93
CA VAL A 386 11.84 11.23 2.10
C VAL A 386 10.87 11.81 1.07
N ASN A 387 9.67 11.26 1.00
CA ASN A 387 8.51 11.99 0.48
C ASN A 387 7.67 12.50 1.66
N CYS A 388 6.74 13.43 1.41
CA CYS A 388 5.87 13.94 2.47
C CYS A 388 4.99 12.84 3.11
N GLY A 389 4.73 11.74 2.40
CA GLY A 389 3.88 10.64 2.86
C GLY A 389 2.40 10.92 2.71
N GLY A 390 1.56 10.17 3.42
CA GLY A 390 0.11 10.25 3.27
C GLY A 390 -0.65 9.72 4.49
N ALA A 391 -1.97 9.74 4.42
CA ALA A 391 -2.81 9.25 5.52
C ALA A 391 -2.72 7.72 5.72
N GLY A 392 -2.22 6.96 4.74
CA GLY A 392 -2.12 5.50 4.76
C GLY A 392 -3.43 4.84 5.17
N GLU A 393 -3.35 3.96 6.16
CA GLU A 393 -4.52 3.30 6.76
C GLU A 393 -5.31 4.24 7.69
N SER A 394 -4.78 5.40 8.08
CA SER A 394 -5.39 6.35 9.02
C SER A 394 -6.37 7.31 8.32
N HIS A 395 -7.40 6.77 7.66
CA HIS A 395 -8.36 7.58 6.91
C HIS A 395 -9.08 8.60 7.79
N GLY A 396 -9.13 9.86 7.36
CA GLY A 396 -9.78 10.93 8.13
C GLY A 396 -8.95 11.50 9.29
N ALA A 397 -7.75 10.97 9.56
CA ALA A 397 -6.80 11.56 10.51
C ALA A 397 -6.21 12.90 10.04
N LEU A 398 -6.25 13.15 8.72
CA LEU A 398 -5.74 14.36 8.09
C LEU A 398 -6.87 15.15 7.41
N PRO A 399 -6.80 16.50 7.38
CA PRO A 399 -7.74 17.33 6.62
C PRO A 399 -7.78 16.96 5.13
N PRO A 400 -8.94 16.92 4.46
CA PRO A 400 -9.05 16.52 3.05
C PRO A 400 -8.16 17.33 2.10
N GLY A 401 -8.01 18.64 2.34
CA GLY A 401 -7.12 19.49 1.55
C GLY A 401 -5.65 19.09 1.65
N LEU A 402 -5.19 18.72 2.85
CA LEU A 402 -3.83 18.21 3.05
C LEU A 402 -3.64 16.84 2.39
N VAL A 403 -4.63 15.94 2.52
CA VAL A 403 -4.60 14.64 1.83
C VAL A 403 -4.50 14.80 0.32
N HIS A 404 -5.18 15.79 -0.26
CA HIS A 404 -5.04 16.11 -1.68
C HIS A 404 -3.64 16.64 -2.00
N ALA A 405 -3.13 17.60 -1.22
CA ALA A 405 -1.81 18.20 -1.43
C ALA A 405 -0.68 17.15 -1.38
N LEU A 406 -0.74 16.21 -0.44
CA LEU A 406 0.21 15.11 -0.27
C LEU A 406 0.33 14.17 -1.49
N ARG A 407 -0.66 14.19 -2.39
CA ARG A 407 -0.66 13.36 -3.60
C ARG A 407 0.02 14.02 -4.79
N THR A 408 0.25 15.34 -4.71
CA THR A 408 0.84 16.14 -5.80
C THR A 408 2.30 15.79 -6.03
N THR A 409 2.82 16.08 -7.22
CA THR A 409 4.25 15.88 -7.55
C THR A 409 5.15 16.72 -6.65
N ALA A 410 4.68 17.90 -6.22
CA ALA A 410 5.42 18.78 -5.32
C ALA A 410 5.57 18.25 -3.89
N ALA A 411 4.82 17.20 -3.50
CA ALA A 411 4.95 16.52 -2.20
C ALA A 411 5.91 15.32 -2.25
N HIS A 412 6.62 15.13 -3.36
CA HIS A 412 7.54 14.03 -3.59
C HIS A 412 8.89 14.56 -4.04
N SER A 413 9.95 13.82 -3.71
CA SER A 413 11.33 14.21 -4.03
C SER A 413 11.65 13.97 -5.51
N THR A 414 11.09 14.81 -6.39
CA THR A 414 11.16 14.74 -7.86
C THR A 414 11.00 16.13 -8.50
N LEU A 415 10.98 16.18 -9.84
CA LEU A 415 10.87 17.40 -10.63
C LEU A 415 9.41 17.77 -10.96
N THR A 416 9.06 19.05 -10.73
CA THR A 416 7.87 19.71 -11.29
C THR A 416 8.25 20.66 -12.41
N LEU A 417 7.43 20.74 -13.46
CA LEU A 417 7.60 21.68 -14.57
C LEU A 417 6.37 22.57 -14.71
N GLY A 418 6.57 23.88 -14.74
CA GLY A 418 5.51 24.89 -14.83
C GLY A 418 4.52 24.88 -13.67
N ASP A 419 4.98 24.47 -12.48
CA ASP A 419 4.15 24.24 -11.29
C ASP A 419 2.97 23.29 -11.55
N ARG A 420 3.24 22.20 -12.29
CA ARG A 420 2.26 21.16 -12.61
C ARG A 420 2.74 19.79 -12.16
N ASN A 421 1.76 18.97 -11.79
CA ASN A 421 1.97 17.55 -11.52
C ASN A 421 2.34 16.79 -12.79
N SER A 422 3.19 15.77 -12.66
CA SER A 422 3.51 14.80 -13.71
C SER A 422 2.27 14.00 -14.14
N THR A 423 1.31 13.81 -13.22
CA THR A 423 -0.02 13.27 -13.50
C THR A 423 -1.10 14.12 -12.84
N ALA A 424 -2.13 14.49 -13.59
CA ALA A 424 -3.23 15.28 -13.06
C ALA A 424 -3.98 14.55 -11.94
N ILE A 425 -4.41 15.30 -10.94
CA ILE A 425 -5.27 14.81 -9.84
C ILE A 425 -6.53 15.67 -9.89
N HIS A 426 -7.67 15.03 -10.05
CA HIS A 426 -8.97 15.71 -10.10
C HIS A 426 -9.50 15.98 -8.69
N ASP A 427 -10.47 16.89 -8.57
CA ASP A 427 -11.08 17.26 -7.29
C ASP A 427 -11.79 16.09 -6.60
N ASP A 428 -12.33 15.15 -7.39
CA ASP A 428 -12.93 13.90 -6.89
C ASP A 428 -11.88 12.86 -6.42
N GLY A 429 -10.60 13.22 -6.50
CA GLY A 429 -9.47 12.41 -6.12
C GLY A 429 -9.06 11.36 -7.15
N SER A 430 -9.69 11.28 -8.32
CA SER A 430 -9.25 10.40 -9.40
C SER A 430 -8.00 10.95 -10.10
N LEU A 431 -7.18 10.06 -10.67
CA LEU A 431 -6.09 10.46 -11.54
C LEU A 431 -6.62 10.81 -12.93
N GLY A 432 -6.08 11.89 -13.49
CA GLY A 432 -6.35 12.35 -14.85
C GLY A 432 -5.23 12.00 -15.82
N LYS A 433 -5.13 12.79 -16.89
CA LYS A 433 -4.05 12.66 -17.88
C LYS A 433 -2.70 12.98 -17.24
N GLY A 434 -1.68 12.23 -17.61
CA GLY A 434 -0.35 12.31 -17.01
C GLY A 434 0.62 11.33 -17.63
N VAL A 435 1.51 10.80 -16.80
CA VAL A 435 2.45 9.74 -17.17
C VAL A 435 1.68 8.53 -17.67
N GLY A 436 1.87 8.20 -18.95
CA GLY A 436 1.39 6.97 -19.58
C GLY A 436 2.50 5.94 -19.76
N GLU A 437 3.75 6.40 -19.85
CA GLU A 437 4.92 5.57 -20.13
C GLU A 437 6.08 5.90 -19.19
N VAL A 438 6.76 4.86 -18.70
CA VAL A 438 8.05 4.98 -18.03
C VAL A 438 9.08 4.10 -18.73
N GLU A 439 10.19 4.68 -19.14
CA GLU A 439 11.38 3.95 -19.57
C GLU A 439 12.31 3.74 -18.38
N LEU A 440 12.95 2.57 -18.27
CA LEU A 440 13.90 2.23 -17.22
C LEU A 440 15.11 1.49 -17.81
N VAL A 441 16.30 1.94 -17.45
CA VAL A 441 17.59 1.29 -17.66
C VAL A 441 18.27 1.15 -16.30
N ARG A 442 18.83 -0.03 -16.02
CA ARG A 442 19.58 -0.29 -14.79
C ARG A 442 20.90 -0.97 -15.12
N ASP A 443 21.97 -0.47 -14.53
CA ASP A 443 23.32 -1.01 -14.67
C ASP A 443 23.98 -1.05 -13.29
N GLU A 444 24.60 -2.17 -12.94
CA GLU A 444 25.33 -2.35 -11.69
C GLU A 444 26.77 -2.85 -11.91
N THR A 445 27.23 -2.76 -13.15
CA THR A 445 28.60 -3.14 -13.52
C THR A 445 29.61 -2.14 -12.96
N GLY A 446 30.86 -2.60 -12.74
CA GLY A 446 31.94 -1.72 -12.26
C GLY A 446 31.81 -1.22 -10.82
N GLY A 447 30.92 -1.79 -10.01
CA GLY A 447 30.73 -1.42 -8.60
C GLY A 447 29.90 -0.14 -8.39
N LEU A 448 29.37 0.47 -9.45
CA LEU A 448 28.46 1.60 -9.37
C LEU A 448 27.05 1.11 -9.65
N ALA A 449 26.09 1.42 -8.77
CA ALA A 449 24.69 1.13 -9.03
C ALA A 449 24.05 2.34 -9.72
N ARG A 450 23.77 2.20 -11.01
CA ARG A 450 23.12 3.20 -11.86
C ARG A 450 21.68 2.81 -12.17
N ILE A 451 20.77 3.74 -11.96
CA ILE A 451 19.40 3.68 -12.45
C ILE A 451 19.14 4.92 -13.31
N GLU A 452 18.55 4.73 -14.47
CA GLU A 452 18.08 5.79 -15.34
C GLU A 452 16.63 5.49 -15.71
N ALA A 453 15.73 6.43 -15.45
CA ALA A 453 14.33 6.26 -15.77
C ALA A 453 13.71 7.57 -16.26
N SER A 454 12.79 7.48 -17.23
CA SER A 454 12.17 8.66 -17.85
C SER A 454 10.65 8.50 -17.96
N HIS A 455 9.92 9.61 -17.97
CA HIS A 455 8.46 9.60 -18.09
C HIS A 455 7.93 10.69 -19.03
N ASP A 456 6.76 10.45 -19.63
CA ASP A 456 6.13 11.34 -20.62
C ASP A 456 5.13 12.36 -20.04
N GLY A 457 4.97 12.43 -18.71
CA GLY A 457 3.93 13.23 -18.04
C GLY A 457 3.84 14.71 -18.43
N TYR A 458 4.95 15.32 -18.86
CA TYR A 458 4.99 16.73 -19.30
C TYR A 458 4.86 16.92 -20.82
N VAL A 459 4.89 15.84 -21.62
CA VAL A 459 4.93 15.91 -23.09
C VAL A 459 3.70 16.59 -23.66
N ARG A 460 2.50 16.26 -23.16
CA ARG A 460 1.25 16.84 -23.67
C ARG A 460 1.20 18.36 -23.51
N ARG A 461 1.74 18.88 -22.41
CA ARG A 461 1.63 20.30 -22.04
C ARG A 461 2.82 21.11 -22.53
N TYR A 462 4.02 20.55 -22.43
CA TYR A 462 5.28 21.26 -22.63
C TYR A 462 6.18 20.64 -23.71
N GLY A 463 5.83 19.45 -24.23
CA GLY A 463 6.64 18.75 -25.24
C GLY A 463 7.91 18.09 -24.69
N LEU A 464 8.11 18.11 -23.36
CA LEU A 464 9.31 17.62 -22.69
C LEU A 464 9.08 16.29 -21.97
N ILE A 465 10.04 15.39 -22.09
CA ILE A 465 10.22 14.19 -21.26
C ILE A 465 11.08 14.59 -20.06
N HIS A 466 10.75 14.03 -18.90
CA HIS A 466 11.57 14.12 -17.71
C HIS A 466 12.29 12.78 -17.50
N GLU A 467 13.60 12.82 -17.43
CA GLU A 467 14.47 11.68 -17.14
C GLU A 467 15.26 11.96 -15.87
N ARG A 468 15.37 10.95 -15.02
CA ARG A 468 16.19 10.97 -13.83
C ARG A 468 17.20 9.84 -13.89
N ARG A 469 18.46 10.21 -13.73
CA ARG A 469 19.58 9.28 -13.54
C ARG A 469 20.10 9.38 -12.11
N LEU A 470 20.36 8.25 -11.48
CA LEU A 470 20.90 8.13 -10.13
C LEU A 470 22.09 7.17 -10.17
N ASN A 471 23.25 7.56 -9.63
CA ASN A 471 24.42 6.71 -9.50
C ASN A 471 24.85 6.68 -8.02
N LEU A 472 24.80 5.50 -7.38
CA LEU A 472 25.27 5.30 -6.02
C LEU A 472 26.64 4.60 -6.05
N SER A 473 27.62 5.17 -5.34
CA SER A 473 28.95 4.59 -5.16
C SER A 473 28.92 3.27 -4.39
N SER A 474 29.88 2.38 -4.67
CA SER A 474 30.01 1.06 -4.00
C SER A 474 30.14 1.15 -2.47
N ASP A 475 30.74 2.23 -1.97
CA ASP A 475 30.89 2.49 -0.54
C ASP A 475 29.64 3.09 0.11
N GLY A 476 28.62 3.46 -0.69
CA GLY A 476 27.39 4.08 -0.25
C GLY A 476 27.54 5.54 0.21
N ARG A 477 28.71 6.16 0.04
CA ARG A 477 29.01 7.50 0.57
C ARG A 477 28.75 8.63 -0.42
N HIS A 478 28.41 8.32 -1.67
CA HIS A 478 28.18 9.30 -2.71
C HIS A 478 27.03 8.87 -3.62
N LEU A 479 25.97 9.67 -3.65
CA LEU A 479 24.88 9.58 -4.61
C LEU A 479 24.95 10.79 -5.55
N SER A 480 25.16 10.56 -6.85
CA SER A 480 25.00 11.60 -7.87
C SER A 480 23.69 11.41 -8.62
N GLY A 481 23.04 12.52 -8.95
CA GLY A 481 21.79 12.53 -9.68
C GLY A 481 21.78 13.57 -10.80
N GLU A 482 21.06 13.23 -11.86
CA GLU A 482 20.82 14.13 -13.00
C GLU A 482 19.33 14.09 -13.33
N ASP A 483 18.68 15.26 -13.33
CA ASP A 483 17.32 15.45 -13.83
C ASP A 483 17.43 16.14 -15.20
N ARG A 484 17.02 15.45 -16.26
CA ARG A 484 17.09 15.91 -17.64
C ARG A 484 15.70 16.15 -18.19
N LEU A 485 15.51 17.32 -18.78
CA LEU A 485 14.37 17.65 -19.61
C LEU A 485 14.81 17.61 -21.06
N PHE A 486 14.12 16.89 -21.92
CA PHE A 486 14.42 16.88 -23.36
C PHE A 486 13.16 16.71 -24.20
N ALA A 487 13.19 17.23 -25.43
CA ALA A 487 12.02 17.26 -26.30
C ALA A 487 11.64 15.85 -26.81
N ALA A 488 10.38 15.44 -26.61
CA ALA A 488 9.84 14.19 -27.17
C ALA A 488 9.63 14.27 -28.69
N ARG A 489 9.35 15.47 -29.21
CA ARG A 489 9.15 15.80 -30.64
C ARG A 489 9.59 17.24 -30.90
N ARG A 490 9.84 17.61 -32.17
CA ARG A 490 10.15 19.00 -32.60
C ARG A 490 8.98 20.00 -32.45
N ARG A 491 8.09 19.82 -31.47
CA ARG A 491 7.00 20.76 -31.20
C ARG A 491 7.50 21.76 -30.16
N ARG A 492 7.87 22.95 -30.63
CA ARG A 492 8.36 24.04 -29.77
C ARG A 492 7.21 24.63 -28.95
N HIS A 493 7.34 24.60 -27.63
CA HIS A 493 6.65 25.57 -26.78
C HIS A 493 7.34 26.93 -26.95
N SER A 494 6.59 28.03 -26.85
CA SER A 494 7.17 29.38 -26.89
C SER A 494 7.58 29.81 -25.48
N GLY A 495 8.88 29.98 -25.25
CA GLY A 495 9.43 30.61 -24.04
C GLY A 495 9.91 29.63 -22.96
N PRO A 496 10.73 30.15 -22.01
CA PRO A 496 11.23 29.39 -20.87
C PRO A 496 10.08 28.91 -19.97
N ILE A 497 10.24 27.73 -19.37
CA ILE A 497 9.26 27.14 -18.45
C ILE A 497 9.94 26.93 -17.09
N PRO A 498 9.40 27.47 -15.98
CA PRO A 498 10.02 27.30 -14.67
C PRO A 498 9.98 25.83 -14.24
N PHE A 499 11.05 25.36 -13.61
CA PHE A 499 11.11 24.04 -13.01
C PHE A 499 11.46 24.15 -11.51
N ALA A 500 11.13 23.10 -10.77
CA ALA A 500 11.61 22.90 -9.41
C ALA A 500 11.92 21.41 -9.17
N VAL A 501 13.15 21.10 -8.77
CA VAL A 501 13.57 19.76 -8.32
C VAL A 501 13.60 19.76 -6.80
N ARG A 502 12.76 18.92 -6.17
CA ARG A 502 12.58 18.89 -4.72
C ARG A 502 13.26 17.68 -4.08
N PHE A 503 13.75 17.90 -2.87
CA PHE A 503 14.29 16.89 -1.98
C PHE A 503 13.74 17.15 -0.57
N HIS A 504 12.66 16.47 -0.20
CA HIS A 504 12.12 16.58 1.16
C HIS A 504 13.06 15.87 2.13
N LEU A 505 13.44 16.57 3.20
CA LEU A 505 14.37 16.05 4.19
C LEU A 505 13.60 15.36 5.32
N ALA A 506 14.16 14.27 5.83
CA ALA A 506 13.62 13.64 7.03
C ALA A 506 13.59 14.63 8.21
N PRO A 507 12.64 14.46 9.16
CA PRO A 507 12.58 15.32 10.34
C PRO A 507 13.90 15.35 11.12
N ALA A 508 14.17 16.48 11.76
CA ALA A 508 15.37 16.75 12.56
C ALA A 508 16.71 16.83 11.79
N ILE A 509 16.67 16.89 10.46
CA ILE A 509 17.85 17.26 9.66
C ILE A 509 18.06 18.77 9.74
N GLU A 510 19.22 19.19 10.20
CA GLU A 510 19.62 20.60 10.20
C GLU A 510 20.28 20.94 8.86
N VAL A 511 19.92 22.10 8.30
CA VAL A 511 20.38 22.56 6.99
C VAL A 511 21.20 23.83 7.15
N THR A 512 22.38 23.88 6.54
CA THR A 512 23.19 25.09 6.41
C THR A 512 23.53 25.32 4.95
N SER A 513 22.86 26.28 4.31
CA SER A 513 23.09 26.64 2.90
C SER A 513 24.46 27.29 2.70
N THR A 514 25.10 27.02 1.57
CA THR A 514 26.34 27.67 1.17
C THR A 514 26.07 29.07 0.61
N ALA A 515 27.00 29.99 0.80
CA ALA A 515 26.86 31.38 0.36
C ALA A 515 26.72 31.55 -1.16
N ASP A 516 27.20 30.58 -1.95
CA ASP A 516 27.10 30.58 -3.41
C ASP A 516 25.71 30.17 -3.93
N GLY A 517 24.78 29.74 -3.06
CA GLY A 517 23.45 29.29 -3.46
C GLY A 517 23.45 27.99 -4.27
N GLN A 518 24.55 27.22 -4.23
CA GLN A 518 24.75 25.99 -5.02
C GLN A 518 24.99 24.76 -4.15
N GLY A 519 24.75 24.84 -2.85
CA GLY A 519 24.96 23.72 -1.93
C GLY A 519 24.37 23.92 -0.54
N ALA A 520 24.36 22.84 0.22
CA ALA A 520 23.95 22.84 1.62
C ALA A 520 24.69 21.73 2.39
N LEU A 521 24.97 21.98 3.67
CA LEU A 521 25.38 20.94 4.62
C LEU A 521 24.13 20.44 5.36
N LEU A 522 23.98 19.12 5.41
CA LEU A 522 22.89 18.41 6.05
C LEU A 522 23.45 17.66 7.25
N ARG A 523 23.09 18.07 8.47
CA ARG A 523 23.51 17.40 9.70
C ARG A 523 22.38 16.50 10.20
N LEU A 524 22.72 15.23 10.40
CA LEU A 524 21.87 14.22 11.04
C LEU A 524 22.65 13.56 12.18
N LYS A 525 21.96 12.74 12.99
CA LYS A 525 22.59 12.02 14.11
C LYS A 525 23.74 11.12 13.64
N GLY A 526 23.59 10.44 12.51
CA GLY A 526 24.60 9.53 11.95
C GLY A 526 25.74 10.16 11.14
N GLY A 527 25.77 11.50 10.99
CA GLY A 527 26.86 12.19 10.30
C GLY A 527 26.45 13.47 9.58
N VAL A 528 27.31 13.93 8.68
CA VAL A 528 27.07 15.11 7.85
C VAL A 528 27.09 14.71 6.38
N TRP A 529 26.13 15.20 5.61
CA TRP A 529 26.08 15.08 4.17
C TRP A 529 26.21 16.45 3.52
N GLN A 530 26.94 16.53 2.42
CA GLN A 530 27.05 17.72 1.59
C GLN A 530 26.18 17.54 0.35
N PHE A 531 25.26 18.47 0.12
CA PHE A 531 24.49 18.60 -1.11
C PHE A 531 25.14 19.67 -2.00
N ARG A 532 25.28 19.39 -3.29
CA ARG A 532 25.71 20.37 -4.31
C ARG A 532 24.84 20.23 -5.54
N CYS A 533 24.62 21.33 -6.26
CA CYS A 533 23.91 21.30 -7.54
C CYS A 533 24.55 22.20 -8.60
N ARG A 534 24.10 22.01 -9.84
CA ARG A 534 24.34 22.87 -11.00
C ARG A 534 23.09 22.87 -11.88
N GLY A 535 22.89 23.95 -12.65
CA GLY A 535 21.75 24.10 -13.56
C GLY A 535 20.53 24.77 -12.93
N GLY A 536 20.64 25.30 -11.71
CA GLY A 536 19.60 26.08 -11.03
C GLY A 536 20.11 26.74 -9.75
N GLN A 537 19.23 27.38 -9.00
CA GLN A 537 19.53 27.97 -7.69
C GLN A 537 18.97 27.07 -6.58
N LEU A 538 19.78 26.78 -5.56
CA LEU A 538 19.38 25.99 -4.41
C LEU A 538 18.79 26.86 -3.31
N GLN A 539 17.63 26.47 -2.79
CA GLN A 539 17.03 27.08 -1.62
C GLN A 539 16.59 26.00 -0.63
N ALA A 540 16.59 26.35 0.66
CA ALA A 540 15.95 25.55 1.69
C ALA A 540 14.58 26.16 1.97
N GLU A 541 13.53 25.35 1.85
CA GLU A 541 12.13 25.76 2.02
C GLU A 541 11.46 24.90 3.10
N ASP A 542 10.36 25.42 3.65
CA ASP A 542 9.52 24.64 4.56
C ASP A 542 8.91 23.44 3.83
N SER A 543 8.80 22.34 4.57
CA SER A 543 8.20 21.09 4.11
C SER A 543 7.48 20.43 5.28
N LEU A 544 6.81 19.31 5.00
CA LEU A 544 6.20 18.48 6.02
C LEU A 544 6.47 17.00 5.76
N TRP A 545 6.38 16.20 6.80
CA TRP A 545 6.47 14.75 6.75
C TRP A 545 5.38 14.12 7.61
N ILE A 546 4.66 13.15 7.07
CA ILE A 546 3.60 12.43 7.77
C ILE A 546 4.18 11.17 8.42
N ASP A 547 4.05 11.06 9.74
CA ASP A 547 4.53 9.89 10.48
C ASP A 547 3.61 8.66 10.32
N GLY A 548 4.03 7.54 10.92
CA GLY A 548 3.33 6.26 10.81
C GLY A 548 1.96 6.17 11.50
N VAL A 549 1.50 7.23 12.15
CA VAL A 549 0.13 7.36 12.71
C VAL A 549 -0.58 8.58 12.12
N ALA A 550 -0.18 9.00 10.92
CA ALA A 550 -0.73 10.10 10.15
C ALA A 550 -0.69 11.46 10.87
N ARG A 551 0.36 11.74 11.66
CA ARG A 551 0.59 13.08 12.21
C ARG A 551 1.59 13.86 11.36
N PRO A 552 1.30 15.13 11.05
CA PRO A 552 2.23 15.99 10.32
C PRO A 552 3.35 16.50 11.23
N HIS A 553 4.57 16.45 10.72
CA HIS A 553 5.78 17.03 11.32
C HIS A 553 6.36 18.08 10.37
N ALA A 554 6.69 19.25 10.89
CA ALA A 554 7.41 20.25 10.11
C ALA A 554 8.84 19.76 9.83
N THR A 555 9.31 19.98 8.62
CA THR A 555 10.67 19.67 8.17
C THR A 555 11.11 20.68 7.12
N LEU A 556 12.28 20.49 6.54
CA LEU A 556 12.78 21.29 5.43
C LEU A 556 12.83 20.46 4.14
N GLN A 557 12.88 21.14 3.02
CA GLN A 557 13.22 20.56 1.73
C GLN A 557 14.30 21.40 1.07
N LEU A 558 15.14 20.76 0.26
CA LEU A 558 15.98 21.47 -0.70
C LEU A 558 15.23 21.57 -2.02
N VAL A 559 15.25 22.76 -2.63
CA VAL A 559 14.60 23.02 -3.92
C VAL A 559 15.60 23.64 -4.86
N ILE A 560 15.86 22.98 -5.99
CA ILE A 560 16.61 23.57 -7.11
C ILE A 560 15.59 24.19 -8.06
N THR A 561 15.65 25.51 -8.22
CA THR A 561 14.75 26.27 -9.10
C THR A 561 15.49 26.88 -10.29
N GLY A 562 14.77 27.08 -11.39
CA GLY A 562 15.29 27.71 -12.59
C GLY A 562 14.28 27.67 -13.72
N GLU A 563 14.75 27.99 -14.93
CA GLU A 563 13.93 27.97 -16.14
C GLU A 563 14.52 27.02 -17.18
N SER A 564 13.67 26.15 -17.73
CA SER A 564 14.03 25.25 -18.81
C SER A 564 13.75 25.91 -20.17
N PRO A 565 14.74 25.96 -21.07
CA PRO A 565 14.50 26.40 -22.44
C PRO A 565 13.72 25.33 -23.22
N ALA A 566 13.21 25.69 -24.39
CA ALA A 566 12.32 24.81 -25.18
C ALA A 566 13.02 23.52 -25.66
N GLU A 567 14.34 23.55 -25.84
CA GLU A 567 15.17 22.40 -26.18
C GLU A 567 15.42 21.44 -25.01
N GLY A 568 15.07 21.85 -23.79
CA GLY A 568 15.35 21.11 -22.56
C GLY A 568 16.70 21.47 -21.95
N MET A 569 17.02 20.83 -20.83
CA MET A 569 18.25 21.09 -20.06
C MET A 569 18.60 19.92 -19.15
N THR A 570 19.78 19.97 -18.53
CA THR A 570 20.20 19.05 -17.48
C THR A 570 20.43 19.80 -16.18
N ILE A 571 19.90 19.27 -15.09
CA ILE A 571 20.15 19.69 -13.72
C ILE A 571 20.94 18.57 -13.04
N SER A 572 22.12 18.88 -12.54
CA SER A 572 22.97 17.89 -11.86
C SER A 572 23.04 18.19 -10.38
N TRP A 573 23.01 17.16 -9.55
CA TRP A 573 23.13 17.27 -8.10
C TRP A 573 23.90 16.09 -7.50
N GLU A 574 24.48 16.29 -6.33
CA GLU A 574 25.20 15.24 -5.61
C GLU A 574 24.94 15.35 -4.10
N LEU A 575 24.90 14.19 -3.46
CA LEU A 575 24.89 13.99 -2.01
C LEU A 575 26.14 13.20 -1.64
N LYS A 576 27.04 13.82 -0.87
CA LYS A 576 28.29 13.19 -0.43
C LYS A 576 28.41 13.19 1.08
N ARG A 577 28.62 12.03 1.68
CA ARG A 577 28.87 11.90 3.12
C ARG A 577 30.23 12.52 3.45
N ALA A 578 30.24 13.44 4.41
CA ALA A 578 31.48 13.96 4.98
C ALA A 578 32.20 12.80 5.71
N SER A 579 33.52 12.72 5.49
CA SER A 579 34.39 11.61 5.89
C SER A 579 34.26 11.17 7.33
#